data_AF-A0A3P8C242-F1
#
_entry.id   AF-A0A3P8C242-F1
#
_cell.length_a   1.000
_cell.length_b   1.000
_cell.length_c   1.000
_cell.angle_alpha   90.00
_cell.angle_beta   90.00
_cell.angle_gamma   90.00
#
_symmetry.space_group_name_H-M   'P 1'
#
loop_
_entity.id
_entity.type
_entity.pdbx_description
1 polymer ?
#
loop_
_entity_poly.entity_id
_entity_poly.type
_entity_poly.pdbx_seq_one_letter_code
_entity_poly.pdbx_strand_id
1 'polypeptide(L)'
;MEIVAKVRVARSNQIYLSAHIPQAVHVSLDAAMFPSKYERFALYPSELFEKYIQMVGVNKGEHIILYSRGPLGGMMFSAKFAWLFKPGDWTAKDMIAENNIKFEELEGKKGEKLYMERTEEMSCNQSPLTARMSRGLVNFLDARIRGQFDGTEDTGLDPHRVNGSNIPGFKSAPAAELVNENGLMKGAEEIRQCEWTGSSFFMSPYS
;
A
#
# COMPACT_ATOMS: atom_id res chain seq x y z
N MET A 1 -3.29 -13.97 32.63
CA MET A 1 -3.08 -12.56 32.26
C MET A 1 -2.56 -12.59 30.83
N GLU A 2 -3.31 -12.03 29.87
CA GLU A 2 -2.88 -11.99 28.48
C GLU A 2 -1.66 -11.06 28.37
N ILE A 3 -0.57 -11.55 27.78
CA ILE A 3 0.63 -10.72 27.56
C ILE A 3 0.33 -9.83 26.36
N VAL A 4 0.26 -8.53 26.58
CA VAL A 4 -0.10 -7.54 25.56
C VAL A 4 1.10 -6.66 25.25
N ALA A 5 1.60 -6.76 24.02
CA ALA A 5 2.63 -5.87 23.48
C ALA A 5 1.97 -4.64 22.85
N LYS A 6 2.21 -3.45 23.42
CA LYS A 6 1.76 -2.18 22.83
C LYS A 6 2.87 -1.64 21.96
N VAL A 7 2.60 -1.37 20.69
CA VAL A 7 3.63 -0.91 19.75
C VAL A 7 3.23 0.42 19.15
N ARG A 8 4.08 1.41 19.37
CA ARG A 8 3.97 2.74 18.76
C ARG A 8 4.74 2.76 17.45
N VAL A 9 4.03 2.82 16.34
CA VAL A 9 4.66 3.04 15.02
C VAL A 9 4.85 4.55 14.84
N ALA A 10 6.10 5.02 14.77
CA ALA A 10 6.41 6.44 14.61
C ALA A 10 7.69 6.65 13.81
N ARG A 11 7.71 7.69 12.96
CA ARG A 11 8.85 8.03 12.08
C ARG A 11 10.14 8.39 12.81
N SER A 12 10.07 8.80 14.09
CA SER A 12 11.25 9.12 14.87
C SER A 12 11.07 8.77 16.34
N ASN A 13 12.20 8.47 17.00
CA ASN A 13 12.23 8.23 18.44
C ASN A 13 11.80 9.49 19.22
N GLN A 14 12.14 10.69 18.72
CA GLN A 14 11.75 11.95 19.37
C GLN A 14 10.21 12.10 19.48
N ILE A 15 9.47 11.72 18.44
CA ILE A 15 7.99 11.76 18.47
C ILE A 15 7.45 10.76 19.50
N TYR A 16 8.02 9.56 19.57
CA TYR A 16 7.64 8.55 20.56
C TYR A 16 7.92 9.03 22.00
N LEU A 17 9.11 9.57 22.26
CA LEU A 17 9.49 10.10 23.57
C LEU A 17 8.65 11.31 23.99
N SER A 18 8.16 12.11 23.05
CA SER A 18 7.30 13.26 23.36
C SER A 18 5.95 12.85 23.96
N ALA A 19 5.38 11.72 23.51
CA ALA A 19 4.15 11.16 24.05
C ALA A 19 3.91 9.73 23.51
N HIS A 20 3.71 8.77 24.40
CA HIS A 20 3.31 7.41 24.08
C HIS A 20 2.44 6.81 25.19
N ILE A 21 1.69 5.76 24.87
CA ILE A 21 0.99 4.95 25.87
C ILE A 21 2.02 4.29 26.77
N PRO A 22 1.87 4.31 28.12
CA PRO A 22 2.82 3.67 29.02
C PRO A 22 3.12 2.21 28.64
N GLN A 23 4.42 1.87 28.70
CA GLN A 23 4.98 0.56 28.35
C GLN A 23 4.90 0.19 26.86
N ALA A 24 4.44 1.09 25.99
CA ALA A 24 4.52 0.84 24.56
C ALA A 24 5.96 0.87 24.09
N VAL A 25 6.35 -0.02 23.18
CA VAL A 25 7.67 0.02 22.52
C VAL A 25 7.60 0.88 21.27
N HIS A 26 8.73 1.49 20.90
CA HIS A 26 8.84 2.27 19.66
C HIS A 26 9.26 1.39 18.50
N VAL A 27 8.56 1.50 17.38
CA VAL A 27 9.00 0.98 16.09
C VAL A 27 9.01 2.12 15.07
N SER A 28 10.15 2.25 14.38
CA SER A 28 10.24 3.07 13.16
C SER A 28 9.85 2.23 11.95
N LEU A 29 8.88 2.70 11.16
CA LEU A 29 8.51 2.04 9.91
C LEU A 29 9.71 1.97 8.97
N ASP A 30 10.52 3.03 8.88
CA ASP A 30 11.69 3.04 8.00
C ASP A 30 12.74 1.99 8.40
N ALA A 31 12.87 1.69 9.69
CA ALA A 31 13.75 0.61 10.17
C ALA A 31 13.15 -0.78 9.97
N ALA A 32 11.82 -0.88 9.93
CA ALA A 32 11.09 -2.13 9.74
C ALA A 32 10.94 -2.55 8.27
N MET A 33 11.34 -1.69 7.33
CA MET A 33 11.38 -2.00 5.89
C MET A 33 12.82 -2.20 5.44
N PHE A 34 13.00 -3.04 4.42
CA PHE A 34 14.30 -3.27 3.80
C PHE A 34 14.77 -2.01 3.05
N PRO A 35 16.02 -1.56 3.23
CA PRO A 35 16.54 -0.35 2.59
C PRO A 35 16.90 -0.60 1.11
N SER A 36 15.89 -0.89 0.29
CA SER A 36 16.06 -1.07 -1.15
C SER A 36 16.35 0.26 -1.85
N LYS A 37 17.23 0.22 -2.85
CA LYS A 37 17.57 1.38 -3.67
C LYS A 37 16.43 1.82 -4.59
N TYR A 38 15.62 0.88 -5.07
CA TYR A 38 14.63 1.12 -6.13
C TYR A 38 13.19 0.87 -5.69
N GLU A 39 13.00 0.07 -4.64
CA GLU A 39 11.67 -0.29 -4.15
C GLU A 39 11.40 0.40 -2.82
N ARG A 40 10.48 1.37 -2.83
CA ARG A 40 10.03 2.01 -1.59
C ARG A 40 9.22 1.01 -0.77
N PHE A 41 9.53 0.92 0.52
CA PHE A 41 8.87 0.00 1.45
C PHE A 41 9.03 -1.48 1.04
N ALA A 42 10.21 -1.87 0.55
CA ALA A 42 10.58 -3.27 0.36
C ALA A 42 10.54 -4.04 1.68
N LEU A 43 10.18 -5.31 1.65
CA LEU A 43 10.04 -6.15 2.84
C LEU A 43 11.37 -6.82 3.18
N TYR A 44 11.64 -6.99 4.48
CA TYR A 44 12.66 -7.94 4.90
C TYR A 44 12.18 -9.39 4.65
N PRO A 45 13.12 -10.33 4.43
CA PRO A 45 12.84 -11.75 4.65
C PRO A 45 12.20 -11.98 6.02
N SER A 46 11.29 -12.95 6.11
CA SER A 46 10.52 -13.27 7.33
C SER A 46 11.39 -13.43 8.57
N GLU A 47 12.53 -14.11 8.42
CA GLU A 47 13.44 -14.42 9.52
C GLU A 47 14.18 -13.18 10.03
N LEU A 48 14.44 -12.20 9.15
CA LEU A 48 15.04 -10.93 9.52
C LEU A 48 14.02 -9.99 10.15
N PHE A 49 12.78 -9.98 9.64
CA PHE A 49 11.69 -9.23 10.25
C PHE A 49 11.38 -9.75 11.67
N GLU A 50 11.32 -11.07 11.86
CA GLU A 50 11.10 -11.67 13.18
C GLU A 50 12.20 -11.26 14.17
N LYS A 51 13.48 -11.32 13.78
CA LYS A 51 14.60 -10.85 14.61
C LYS A 51 14.47 -9.38 14.99
N TYR A 52 14.10 -8.53 14.04
CA TYR A 52 13.87 -7.11 14.28
C TYR A 52 12.75 -6.88 15.32
N ILE A 53 11.63 -7.57 15.18
CA ILE A 53 10.47 -7.47 16.09
C ILE A 53 10.82 -7.96 17.51
N GLN A 54 11.58 -9.05 17.62
CA GLN A 54 12.07 -9.54 18.92
C GLN A 54 13.04 -8.55 19.58
N MET A 55 13.93 -7.91 18.80
CA MET A 55 14.85 -6.89 19.32
C MET A 55 14.14 -5.67 19.89
N VAL A 56 12.97 -5.30 19.36
CA VAL A 56 12.16 -4.19 19.91
C VAL A 56 11.28 -4.63 21.09
N GLY A 57 11.39 -5.88 21.53
CA GLY A 57 10.72 -6.40 22.72
C GLY A 57 9.35 -7.03 22.47
N VAL A 58 9.01 -7.33 21.21
CA VAL A 58 7.76 -8.03 20.85
C VAL A 58 8.07 -9.49 20.55
N ASN A 59 7.43 -10.40 21.28
CA ASN A 59 7.71 -11.82 21.24
C ASN A 59 6.57 -12.64 20.63
N LYS A 60 6.90 -13.86 20.21
CA LYS A 60 5.92 -14.81 19.69
C LYS A 60 4.88 -15.14 20.75
N GLY A 61 3.60 -15.11 20.37
CA GLY A 61 2.47 -15.43 21.25
C GLY A 61 1.91 -14.25 22.03
N GLU A 62 2.48 -13.05 21.90
CA GLU A 62 1.91 -11.84 22.49
C GLU A 62 0.73 -11.30 21.67
N HIS A 63 -0.27 -10.76 22.36
CA HIS A 63 -1.32 -9.99 21.72
C HIS A 63 -0.80 -8.58 21.44
N ILE A 64 -0.70 -8.21 20.16
CA ILE A 64 -0.11 -6.94 19.74
C ILE A 64 -1.19 -5.88 19.55
N ILE A 65 -1.04 -4.73 20.21
CA ILE A 65 -1.82 -3.51 19.97
C ILE A 65 -0.95 -2.52 19.21
N LEU A 66 -1.30 -2.23 17.96
CA LEU A 66 -0.59 -1.29 17.09
C LEU A 66 -1.30 0.07 17.09
N TYR A 67 -0.54 1.15 17.25
CA TYR A 67 -1.08 2.51 17.15
C TYR A 67 -0.06 3.51 16.61
N SER A 68 -0.52 4.54 15.92
CA SER A 68 0.29 5.64 15.40
C SER A 68 -0.46 6.98 15.53
N ARG A 69 0.07 8.07 14.97
CA ARG A 69 -0.63 9.37 14.84
C ARG A 69 -0.47 9.84 13.41
N GLY A 70 -1.34 10.74 13.00
CA GLY A 70 -1.31 11.35 11.68
C GLY A 70 -2.52 10.95 10.85
N PRO A 71 -2.38 10.83 9.52
CA PRO A 71 -3.50 10.55 8.62
C PRO A 71 -4.31 9.32 9.01
N LEU A 72 -5.58 9.31 8.60
CA LEU A 72 -6.50 8.18 8.83
C LEU A 72 -6.67 7.86 10.32
N GLY A 73 -6.78 8.88 11.17
CA GLY A 73 -6.88 8.68 12.63
C GLY A 73 -5.65 8.02 13.26
N GLY A 74 -4.49 8.08 12.60
CA GLY A 74 -3.29 7.35 13.01
C GLY A 74 -3.30 5.87 12.60
N MET A 75 -4.15 5.46 11.65
CA MET A 75 -4.15 4.09 11.14
C MET A 75 -3.19 3.88 9.96
N MET A 76 -2.76 4.93 9.25
CA MET A 76 -1.94 4.78 8.03
C MET A 76 -0.71 3.87 8.24
N PHE A 77 0.14 4.20 9.22
CA PHE A 77 1.35 3.40 9.48
C PHE A 77 1.06 2.15 10.30
N SER A 78 0.08 2.19 11.21
CA SER A 78 -0.30 1.03 12.01
C SER A 78 -0.89 -0.10 11.16
N ALA A 79 -1.71 0.22 10.16
CA ALA A 79 -2.29 -0.78 9.25
C ALA A 79 -1.22 -1.39 8.34
N LYS A 80 -0.28 -0.59 7.82
CA LYS A 80 0.88 -1.13 7.08
C LYS A 80 1.70 -2.07 7.95
N PHE A 81 1.98 -1.68 9.20
CA PHE A 81 2.74 -2.51 10.13
C PHE A 81 1.98 -3.78 10.55
N ALA A 82 0.66 -3.70 10.75
CA ALA A 82 -0.20 -4.86 10.99
C ALA A 82 -0.12 -5.89 9.86
N TRP A 83 -0.07 -5.40 8.61
CA TRP A 83 0.09 -6.26 7.44
C TRP A 83 1.45 -6.99 7.42
N LEU A 84 2.51 -6.40 8.00
CA LEU A 84 3.83 -7.07 8.14
C LEU A 84 3.82 -8.24 9.12
N PHE A 85 2.83 -8.37 10.01
CA PHE A 85 2.68 -9.51 10.93
C PHE A 85 1.88 -10.67 10.36
N LYS A 86 1.30 -10.53 9.16
CA LYS A 86 0.66 -11.64 8.44
C LYS A 86 1.57 -12.67 7.71
N PRO A 87 2.92 -12.63 7.74
CA PRO A 87 3.74 -13.68 7.15
C PRO A 87 3.97 -14.80 8.16
N GLY A 88 2.91 -15.57 8.42
CA GLY A 88 2.98 -16.88 9.06
C GLY A 88 2.19 -17.85 8.20
N ASP A 89 2.88 -18.83 7.62
CA ASP A 89 2.41 -19.90 6.70
C ASP A 89 2.48 -19.64 5.18
N TRP A 90 3.09 -18.54 4.74
CA TRP A 90 3.33 -18.31 3.31
C TRP A 90 4.82 -18.23 3.01
N THR A 91 5.33 -19.13 2.17
CA THR A 91 6.52 -18.86 1.36
C THR A 91 6.16 -17.70 0.43
N ALA A 92 6.67 -16.50 0.70
CA ALA A 92 6.60 -15.42 -0.27
C ALA A 92 7.41 -15.86 -1.49
N LYS A 93 6.73 -16.32 -2.54
CA LYS A 93 7.37 -16.40 -3.84
C LYS A 93 7.59 -14.95 -4.26
N ASP A 94 8.86 -14.53 -4.33
CA ASP A 94 9.21 -13.21 -4.86
C ASP A 94 8.79 -13.16 -6.32
N MET A 95 7.58 -12.64 -6.54
CA MET A 95 7.02 -12.38 -7.84
C MET A 95 7.04 -10.87 -8.12
N ILE A 96 7.77 -10.08 -7.31
CA ILE A 96 7.95 -8.64 -7.53
C ILE A 96 8.75 -8.46 -8.83
N ALA A 97 9.78 -9.28 -9.04
CA ALA A 97 10.50 -9.33 -10.30
C ALA A 97 9.63 -9.74 -11.51
N GLU A 98 8.53 -10.50 -11.30
CA GLU A 98 7.64 -10.98 -12.36
C GLU A 98 6.43 -10.08 -12.63
N ASN A 99 6.03 -9.22 -11.67
CA ASN A 99 4.78 -8.45 -11.73
C ASN A 99 4.97 -6.94 -11.53
N ASN A 100 6.15 -6.48 -11.14
CA ASN A 100 6.44 -5.06 -11.00
C ASN A 100 7.18 -4.58 -12.26
N ILE A 101 6.64 -3.57 -12.93
CA ILE A 101 7.35 -2.89 -14.02
C ILE A 101 8.33 -1.93 -13.37
N LYS A 102 9.63 -2.09 -13.64
CA LYS A 102 10.64 -1.19 -13.07
C LYS A 102 10.53 0.20 -13.69
N PHE A 103 10.97 1.21 -12.95
CA PHE A 103 10.97 2.58 -13.43
C PHE A 103 11.82 2.75 -14.70
N GLU A 104 12.95 2.04 -14.81
CA GLU A 104 13.80 2.04 -16.00
C GLU A 104 13.13 1.35 -17.21
N GLU A 105 12.26 0.36 -16.97
CA GLU A 105 11.46 -0.32 -18.01
C GLU A 105 10.27 0.53 -18.48
N LEU A 106 9.81 1.44 -17.62
CA LEU A 106 8.86 2.51 -17.93
C LEU A 106 9.51 3.63 -18.75
N GLU A 107 10.71 4.08 -18.39
CA GLU A 107 11.45 5.14 -19.11
C GLU A 107 12.03 4.68 -20.46
N GLY A 108 12.38 3.40 -20.60
CA GLY A 108 12.89 2.83 -21.86
C GLY A 108 11.86 2.78 -23.00
N LYS A 109 10.58 2.97 -22.69
CA LYS A 109 9.50 3.05 -23.69
C LYS A 109 9.35 4.50 -24.13
N LYS A 110 10.05 4.85 -25.23
CA LYS A 110 10.05 6.20 -25.81
C LYS A 110 8.61 6.69 -26.01
N GLY A 111 8.32 7.83 -25.37
CA GLY A 111 7.02 8.46 -25.36
C GLY A 111 6.55 8.84 -26.76
N GLU A 112 5.54 8.14 -27.22
CA GLU A 112 4.38 8.78 -27.81
C GLU A 112 3.20 8.48 -26.88
N LYS A 113 2.38 9.50 -26.59
CA LYS A 113 1.18 9.41 -25.75
C LYS A 113 0.08 8.58 -26.44
N LEU A 114 0.38 7.31 -26.70
CA LEU A 114 -0.46 6.26 -27.25
C LEU A 114 -0.39 5.08 -26.27
N TYR A 115 -0.84 5.27 -25.03
CA TYR A 115 -0.85 4.19 -24.05
C TYR A 115 -2.17 3.41 -24.14
N MET A 116 -2.05 2.21 -24.72
CA MET A 116 -2.95 1.05 -24.63
C MET A 116 -4.15 0.96 -25.58
N GLU A 117 -3.92 1.11 -26.89
CA GLU A 117 -4.65 0.29 -27.87
C GLU A 117 -3.85 -0.97 -28.16
N ARG A 118 -4.02 -1.99 -27.31
CA ARG A 118 -3.73 -3.38 -27.70
C ARG A 118 -4.52 -4.37 -26.84
N THR A 119 -5.83 -4.22 -26.88
CA THR A 119 -6.70 -5.40 -26.79
C THR A 119 -6.45 -6.25 -28.05
N GLU A 120 -6.39 -7.57 -27.87
CA GLU A 120 -6.49 -8.64 -28.89
C GLU A 120 -5.21 -9.31 -29.41
N GLU A 121 -4.05 -8.66 -29.53
CA GLU A 121 -2.82 -9.34 -30.02
C GLU A 121 -1.63 -9.30 -29.05
N MET A 122 -1.81 -9.93 -27.89
CA MET A 122 -0.71 -10.55 -27.12
C MET A 122 -1.28 -11.73 -26.34
N SER A 123 -1.77 -12.70 -27.11
CA SER A 123 -2.01 -14.06 -26.65
C SER A 123 -0.72 -14.61 -26.03
N CYS A 124 -0.87 -15.16 -24.83
CA CYS A 124 0.05 -16.05 -24.12
C CYS A 124 1.52 -15.57 -23.95
N ASN A 125 1.89 -15.39 -22.67
CA ASN A 125 3.25 -15.31 -22.13
C ASN A 125 3.83 -13.89 -21.99
N GLN A 126 3.35 -13.13 -20.99
CA GLN A 126 4.19 -12.40 -20.02
C GLN A 126 3.32 -11.63 -19.00
N SER A 127 3.62 -11.83 -17.71
CA SER A 127 2.87 -11.47 -16.48
C SER A 127 1.57 -12.28 -16.19
N PRO A 128 1.56 -13.12 -15.13
CA PRO A 128 0.36 -13.80 -14.64
C PRO A 128 -0.76 -12.85 -14.16
N LEU A 129 -0.43 -11.61 -13.82
CA LEU A 129 -1.33 -10.68 -13.14
C LEU A 129 -2.30 -9.99 -14.10
N THR A 130 -1.81 -9.49 -15.23
CA THR A 130 -2.61 -8.88 -16.30
C THR A 130 -3.55 -9.89 -16.96
N ALA A 131 -3.11 -11.15 -17.09
CA ALA A 131 -3.96 -12.24 -17.56
C ALA A 131 -5.10 -12.55 -16.57
N ARG A 132 -4.85 -12.47 -15.26
CA ARG A 132 -5.89 -12.67 -14.23
C ARG A 132 -6.84 -11.47 -14.13
N MET A 133 -6.33 -10.24 -14.28
CA MET A 133 -7.14 -9.03 -14.40
C MET A 133 -8.10 -9.11 -15.59
N SER A 134 -7.57 -9.41 -16.77
CA SER A 134 -8.36 -9.47 -18.01
C SER A 134 -9.43 -10.57 -17.98
N ARG A 135 -9.20 -11.63 -17.18
CA ARG A 135 -10.18 -12.70 -16.91
C ARG A 135 -11.13 -12.40 -15.76
N GLY A 136 -11.06 -11.20 -15.15
CA GLY A 136 -11.91 -10.80 -14.03
C GLY A 136 -11.70 -11.60 -12.73
N LEU A 137 -10.57 -12.31 -12.60
CA LEU A 137 -10.31 -13.21 -11.46
C LEU A 137 -9.84 -12.45 -10.21
N VAL A 138 -9.40 -11.20 -10.35
CA VAL A 138 -8.89 -10.35 -9.26
C VAL A 138 -9.28 -8.91 -9.52
N ASN A 139 -9.76 -8.21 -8.48
CA ASN A 139 -9.93 -6.75 -8.51
C ASN A 139 -8.68 -6.08 -7.96
N PHE A 140 -8.16 -5.09 -8.68
CA PHE A 140 -7.10 -4.22 -8.20
C PHE A 140 -7.69 -2.93 -7.68
N LEU A 141 -7.34 -2.60 -6.44
CA LEU A 141 -7.85 -1.44 -5.72
C LEU A 141 -6.70 -0.45 -5.49
N ASP A 142 -6.92 0.80 -5.85
CA ASP A 142 -5.98 1.89 -5.60
C ASP A 142 -6.44 2.71 -4.38
N ALA A 143 -5.61 2.74 -3.34
CA ALA A 143 -5.95 3.34 -2.06
C ALA A 143 -5.70 4.86 -1.98
N ARG A 144 -5.17 5.48 -3.03
CA ARG A 144 -4.90 6.92 -3.07
C ARG A 144 -6.21 7.73 -3.07
N ILE A 145 -6.09 9.01 -2.74
CA ILE A 145 -7.21 9.96 -2.86
C ILE A 145 -7.69 10.03 -4.33
N ARG A 146 -8.98 10.26 -4.54
CA ARG A 146 -9.59 10.20 -5.89
C ARG A 146 -8.88 11.11 -6.88
N GLY A 147 -8.55 12.34 -6.49
CA GLY A 147 -7.88 13.27 -7.40
C GLY A 147 -6.52 12.78 -7.90
N GLN A 148 -5.77 12.03 -7.07
CA GLN A 148 -4.52 11.39 -7.50
C GLN A 148 -4.73 10.18 -8.40
N PHE A 149 -5.86 9.49 -8.24
CA PHE A 149 -6.25 8.39 -9.14
C PHE A 149 -6.73 8.92 -10.49
N ASP A 150 -7.54 9.98 -10.48
CA ASP A 150 -8.12 10.60 -11.67
C ASP A 150 -7.15 11.55 -12.40
N GLY A 151 -6.01 11.87 -11.77
CA GLY A 151 -4.99 12.76 -12.31
C GLY A 151 -5.33 14.25 -12.26
N THR A 152 -6.28 14.62 -11.41
CA THR A 152 -6.69 16.00 -11.16
C THR A 152 -5.93 16.65 -10.00
N GLU A 153 -5.24 15.86 -9.18
CA GLU A 153 -4.43 16.35 -8.05
C GLU A 153 -2.98 15.87 -8.13
N ASP A 154 -2.08 16.68 -7.56
CA ASP A 154 -0.66 16.37 -7.43
C ASP A 154 -0.43 15.19 -6.47
N THR A 155 0.58 14.38 -6.76
CA THR A 155 0.90 13.21 -5.93
C THR A 155 1.50 13.57 -4.57
N GLY A 156 2.02 14.79 -4.39
CA GLY A 156 2.65 15.26 -3.16
C GLY A 156 3.97 14.57 -2.81
N LEU A 157 4.46 13.68 -3.67
CA LEU A 157 5.63 12.83 -3.45
C LEU A 157 6.83 13.21 -4.33
N ASP A 158 6.62 14.03 -5.36
CA ASP A 158 7.63 14.39 -6.35
C ASP A 158 7.99 15.89 -6.24
N PRO A 159 9.28 16.27 -6.10
CA PRO A 159 9.71 17.67 -6.17
C PRO A 159 9.32 18.36 -7.50
N HIS A 160 9.08 17.60 -8.56
CA HIS A 160 8.68 18.07 -9.89
C HIS A 160 7.17 18.27 -10.05
N ARG A 161 6.36 18.02 -8.99
CA ARG A 161 4.90 18.20 -8.97
C ARG A 161 4.20 17.49 -10.13
N VAL A 162 4.25 16.16 -10.08
CA VAL A 162 3.61 15.30 -11.07
C VAL A 162 2.17 15.03 -10.64
N ASN A 163 1.23 15.36 -11.51
CA ASN A 163 -0.17 15.02 -11.36
C ASN A 163 -0.36 13.50 -11.24
N GLY A 164 -1.42 13.12 -10.55
CA GLY A 164 -1.84 11.74 -10.45
C GLY A 164 -2.13 11.08 -11.81
N SER A 165 -2.31 9.76 -11.75
CA SER A 165 -2.76 8.92 -12.85
C SER A 165 -3.19 7.58 -12.27
N ASN A 166 -3.90 6.76 -13.06
CA ASN A 166 -4.25 5.40 -12.67
C ASN A 166 -3.75 4.37 -13.69
N ILE A 167 -3.77 3.11 -13.25
CA ILE A 167 -3.53 1.96 -14.12
C ILE A 167 -4.90 1.50 -14.64
N PRO A 168 -5.10 1.39 -15.97
CA PRO A 168 -6.36 0.92 -16.52
C PRO A 168 -6.79 -0.44 -15.96
N GLY A 169 -8.08 -0.55 -15.62
CA GLY A 169 -8.66 -1.72 -14.97
C GLY A 169 -8.58 -1.72 -13.44
N PHE A 170 -7.86 -0.78 -12.83
CA PHE A 170 -7.91 -0.57 -11.39
C PHE A 170 -9.19 0.16 -11.00
N LYS A 171 -9.65 -0.08 -9.78
CA LYS A 171 -10.76 0.64 -9.17
C LYS A 171 -10.22 1.57 -8.08
N SER A 172 -10.71 2.79 -8.08
CA SER A 172 -10.45 3.75 -7.01
C SER A 172 -11.09 3.24 -5.72
N ALA A 173 -10.29 3.19 -4.66
CA ALA A 173 -10.67 2.69 -3.36
C ALA A 173 -10.00 3.48 -2.23
N PRO A 174 -10.25 4.80 -2.12
CA PRO A 174 -9.45 5.68 -1.28
C PRO A 174 -9.49 5.24 0.20
N ALA A 175 -8.33 5.01 0.79
CA ALA A 175 -8.26 4.59 2.20
C ALA A 175 -8.83 5.64 3.16
N ALA A 176 -8.84 6.91 2.75
CA ALA A 176 -9.48 7.99 3.49
C ALA A 176 -10.99 7.79 3.66
N GLU A 177 -11.66 7.16 2.69
CA GLU A 177 -13.10 6.94 2.72
C GLU A 177 -13.52 5.76 3.61
N LEU A 178 -12.55 4.98 4.09
CA LEU A 178 -12.76 3.92 5.07
C LEU A 178 -12.82 4.43 6.52
N VAL A 179 -12.48 5.70 6.73
CA VAL A 179 -12.42 6.33 8.04
C VAL A 179 -13.54 7.36 8.15
N ASN A 180 -14.22 7.40 9.29
CA ASN A 180 -15.26 8.40 9.55
C ASN A 180 -14.67 9.73 10.06
N GLU A 181 -15.51 10.75 10.21
CA GLU A 181 -15.13 12.09 10.68
C GLU A 181 -14.45 12.11 12.06
N ASN A 182 -14.70 11.09 12.89
CA ASN A 182 -14.09 10.95 14.22
C ASN A 182 -12.70 10.29 14.16
N GLY A 183 -12.21 9.96 12.96
CA GLY A 183 -10.93 9.27 12.79
C GLY A 183 -10.99 7.77 13.11
N LEU A 184 -12.18 7.18 13.18
CA LEU A 184 -12.38 5.76 13.43
C LEU A 184 -12.68 5.01 12.13
N MET A 185 -12.32 3.73 12.07
CA MET A 185 -12.72 2.87 10.97
C MET A 185 -14.25 2.80 10.90
N LYS A 186 -14.80 2.92 9.69
CA LYS A 186 -16.23 2.69 9.43
C LYS A 186 -16.65 1.26 9.79
N GLY A 187 -17.92 1.07 10.10
CA GLY A 187 -18.50 -0.24 10.34
C GLY A 187 -18.53 -1.11 9.08
N ALA A 188 -18.63 -2.44 9.25
CA ALA A 188 -18.59 -3.37 8.13
C ALA A 188 -19.69 -3.14 7.09
N GLU A 189 -20.90 -2.74 7.52
CA GLU A 189 -21.99 -2.37 6.58
C GLU A 189 -21.69 -1.10 5.80
N GLU A 190 -21.17 -0.06 6.46
CA GLU A 190 -20.79 1.20 5.81
C GLU A 190 -19.68 0.98 4.77
N ILE A 191 -18.71 0.10 5.07
CA ILE A 191 -17.64 -0.27 4.14
C ILE A 191 -18.21 -1.02 2.93
N ARG A 192 -19.17 -1.93 3.13
CA ARG A 192 -19.84 -2.66 2.03
C ARG A 192 -20.57 -1.72 1.06
N GLN A 193 -21.02 -0.57 1.56
CA GLN A 193 -21.72 0.45 0.78
C GLN A 193 -20.78 1.43 0.08
N CYS A 194 -19.46 1.38 0.34
CA CYS A 194 -18.51 2.26 -0.33
C CYS A 194 -18.44 1.95 -1.84
N GLU A 195 -18.46 2.99 -2.67
CA GLU A 195 -18.40 2.86 -4.12
C GLU A 195 -16.96 2.73 -4.61
N TRP A 196 -16.65 1.56 -5.16
CA TRP A 196 -15.36 1.22 -5.76
C TRP A 196 -15.41 1.45 -7.28
N THR A 197 -15.21 2.70 -7.71
CA THR A 197 -15.40 3.11 -9.11
C THR A 197 -14.15 2.84 -9.94
N GLY A 198 -14.31 2.25 -11.13
CA GLY A 198 -13.27 2.28 -12.17
C GLY A 198 -13.30 3.61 -12.92
N SER A 199 -12.18 3.99 -13.54
CA SER A 199 -12.16 5.16 -14.44
C SER A 199 -13.10 4.93 -15.63
N SER A 200 -14.09 5.80 -15.81
CA SER A 200 -14.92 5.82 -17.02
C SER A 200 -14.05 6.30 -18.17
N PHE A 201 -13.94 5.50 -19.23
CA PHE A 201 -13.29 5.92 -20.47
C PHE A 201 -14.08 7.11 -21.05
N PHE A 202 -13.54 8.33 -20.98
CA PHE A 202 -14.02 9.42 -21.84
C PHE A 202 -13.48 9.14 -23.24
N MET A 203 -14.29 8.53 -24.11
CA MET A 203 -14.02 8.60 -25.55
C MET A 203 -14.16 10.06 -25.98
N SER A 204 -13.07 10.65 -26.48
CA SER A 204 -13.11 11.93 -27.18
C SER A 204 -14.01 11.79 -28.42
N PRO A 205 -14.96 12.72 -28.69
CA PRO A 205 -15.87 12.64 -29.83
C PRO A 205 -15.23 13.02 -31.17
N TYR A 206 -13.90 12.97 -31.30
CA TYR A 206 -13.19 13.26 -32.53
C TYR A 206 -12.25 12.12 -32.91
N SER A 207 -12.77 11.19 -33.68
CA SER A 207 -12.05 10.28 -34.57
C SER A 207 -12.93 10.01 -35.80
#